data_AF-A0A7V9JDI7-F1
#
_entry.id   AF-A0A7V9JDI7-F1
#
_cell.length_a   1.000
_cell.length_b   1.000
_cell.length_c   1.000
_cell.angle_alpha   90.00
_cell.angle_beta   90.00
_cell.angle_gamma   90.00
#
_symmetry.space_group_name_H-M   'P 1'
#
loop_
_entity.id
_entity.type
_entity.pdbx_description
1 polymer ?
#
loop_
_entity_poly.entity_id
_entity_poly.type
_entity_poly.pdbx_seq_one_letter_code
_entity_poly.pdbx_strand_id
1 'polypeptide(L)'
;MALTSFRDALTPDARLLWDSPAERRSALQAIVETADPVAKREAVERVDGAVLEALEALGLPRGPIRGLKLWPEFTWWNGRKHPDCTLSLSEIQLADAVRINNVDNFFSSWVHESLHARQPYGNTLQEYREWPGYEEGLVEALTQRILIVGGMSGIRPSFPYYVTAYEIFSTATEVDLDVLLRVLWTRPAGHVRQVYATTMNGLRAQNGRPGLDRLQLAGDLAFRIGRANNVPDRGSMTALIMRVLR
;
A
#
# COMPACT_ATOMS: atom_id res chain seq x y z
N MET A 1 9.66 -7.80 13.19
CA MET A 1 9.21 -6.78 14.17
C MET A 1 7.83 -6.36 13.72
N ALA A 2 6.80 -6.64 14.53
CA ALA A 2 5.42 -6.25 14.20
C ALA A 2 5.32 -4.73 14.08
N LEU A 3 4.39 -4.23 13.26
CA LEU A 3 4.08 -2.80 13.24
C LEU A 3 3.53 -2.40 14.61
N THR A 4 4.34 -1.71 15.40
CA THR A 4 3.95 -1.11 16.70
C THR A 4 3.33 0.27 16.48
N SER A 5 2.70 0.84 17.51
CA SER A 5 2.28 2.24 17.49
C SER A 5 3.43 3.14 17.03
N PHE A 6 3.15 4.05 16.10
CA PHE A 6 4.08 5.07 15.59
C PHE A 6 3.77 6.48 16.14
N ARG A 7 2.76 6.60 17.00
CA ARG A 7 2.20 7.88 17.44
C ARG A 7 3.17 8.77 18.18
N ASP A 8 4.03 8.17 18.99
CA ASP A 8 4.98 8.92 19.83
C ASP A 8 6.14 9.51 19.02
N ALA A 9 6.30 9.07 17.76
CA ALA A 9 7.31 9.59 16.83
C ALA A 9 6.77 10.70 15.92
N LEU A 10 5.46 11.00 15.96
CA LEU A 10 4.83 12.02 15.13
C LEU A 10 4.91 13.41 15.79
N THR A 11 4.99 14.45 14.96
CA THR A 11 4.70 15.81 15.40
C THR A 11 3.25 15.92 15.91
N PRO A 12 2.93 16.90 16.78
CA PRO A 12 1.57 17.06 17.28
C PRO A 12 0.52 17.20 16.17
N ASP A 13 0.85 17.90 15.08
CA ASP A 13 -0.06 18.10 13.95
C ASP A 13 -0.30 16.80 13.17
N ALA A 14 0.77 16.07 12.81
CA ALA A 14 0.66 14.77 12.16
C ALA A 14 -0.13 13.78 13.03
N ARG A 15 0.14 13.77 14.34
CA ARG A 15 -0.59 12.92 15.28
C ARG A 15 -2.10 13.22 15.30
N LEU A 16 -2.49 14.50 15.30
CA LEU A 16 -3.91 14.88 15.27
C LEU A 16 -4.61 14.35 14.02
N LEU A 17 -3.99 14.46 12.85
CA LEU A 17 -4.51 13.88 11.61
C LEU A 17 -4.69 12.37 11.74
N TRP A 18 -3.71 11.66 12.29
CA TRP A 18 -3.84 10.21 12.39
C TRP A 18 -4.84 9.76 13.48
N ASP A 19 -4.97 10.49 14.59
CA ASP A 19 -5.83 10.10 15.73
C ASP A 19 -7.30 10.49 15.55
N SER A 20 -7.61 11.55 14.79
CA SER A 20 -8.95 12.11 14.73
C SER A 20 -9.57 12.00 13.33
N PRO A 21 -10.63 11.18 13.15
CA PRO A 21 -11.41 11.17 11.90
C PRO A 21 -11.97 12.56 11.54
N ALA A 22 -12.34 13.36 12.55
CA ALA A 22 -12.81 14.72 12.35
C ALA A 22 -11.72 15.64 11.82
N GLU A 23 -10.47 15.49 12.31
CA GLU A 23 -9.34 16.28 11.83
C GLU A 23 -8.96 15.90 10.39
N ARG A 24 -8.95 14.60 10.05
CA ARG A 24 -8.73 14.17 8.66
C ARG A 24 -9.77 14.75 7.72
N ARG A 25 -11.04 14.71 8.13
CA ARG A 25 -12.13 15.32 7.35
C ARG A 25 -11.88 16.82 7.17
N SER A 26 -11.59 17.54 8.25
CA SER A 26 -11.34 18.98 8.23
C SER A 26 -10.18 19.34 7.30
N ALA A 27 -9.05 18.66 7.42
CA ALA A 27 -7.87 18.92 6.60
C ALA A 27 -8.10 18.62 5.11
N LEU A 28 -8.76 17.50 4.79
CA LEU A 28 -9.11 17.16 3.41
C LEU A 28 -10.18 18.09 2.81
N GLN A 29 -11.13 18.56 3.63
CA GLN A 29 -12.11 19.57 3.24
C GLN A 29 -11.44 20.92 2.94
N ALA A 30 -10.45 21.34 3.74
CA ALA A 30 -9.70 22.57 3.50
C ALA A 30 -9.01 22.58 2.13
N ILE A 31 -8.48 21.43 1.68
CA ILE A 31 -7.91 21.30 0.32
C ILE A 31 -8.96 21.59 -0.75
N VAL A 32 -10.19 21.10 -0.58
CA VAL A 32 -11.28 21.25 -1.55
C VAL A 32 -11.81 22.68 -1.60
N GLU A 33 -12.00 23.30 -0.43
CA GLU A 33 -12.67 24.61 -0.30
C GLU A 33 -11.74 25.79 -0.59
N THR A 34 -10.43 25.61 -0.49
CA THR A 34 -9.47 26.70 -0.66
C THR A 34 -9.34 27.08 -2.14
N ALA A 35 -9.67 28.33 -2.48
CA ALA A 35 -9.47 28.87 -3.83
C ALA A 35 -8.06 29.44 -4.06
N ASP A 36 -7.36 29.85 -2.99
CA ASP A 36 -6.00 30.37 -3.06
C ASP A 36 -4.99 29.25 -3.37
N PRO A 37 -4.23 29.31 -4.48
CA PRO A 37 -3.28 28.26 -4.84
C PRO A 37 -2.16 28.04 -3.82
N VAL A 38 -1.77 29.07 -3.06
CA VAL A 38 -0.72 28.95 -2.05
C VAL A 38 -1.26 28.20 -0.83
N ALA A 39 -2.36 28.66 -0.24
CA ALA A 39 -3.00 27.97 0.88
C ALA A 39 -3.44 26.54 0.54
N LYS A 40 -3.91 26.29 -0.70
CA LYS A 40 -4.24 24.93 -1.17
C LYS A 40 -3.01 24.03 -1.18
N ARG A 41 -1.85 24.54 -1.62
CA ARG A 41 -0.58 23.80 -1.58
C ARG A 41 -0.16 23.49 -0.15
N GLU A 42 -0.22 24.48 0.74
CA GLU A 42 0.12 24.29 2.16
C GLU A 42 -0.79 23.23 2.82
N ALA A 43 -2.08 23.24 2.52
CA ALA A 43 -3.01 22.21 3.03
C ALA A 43 -2.67 20.80 2.51
N VAL A 44 -2.27 20.68 1.24
CA VAL A 44 -1.78 19.42 0.66
C VAL A 44 -0.48 18.97 1.32
N GLU A 45 0.48 19.89 1.50
CA GLU A 45 1.78 19.62 2.13
C GLU A 45 1.62 19.18 3.58
N ARG A 46 0.66 19.75 4.32
CA ARG A 46 0.33 19.34 5.70
C ARG A 46 -0.11 17.88 5.76
N VAL A 47 -1.06 17.48 4.91
CA VAL A 47 -1.55 16.09 4.87
C VAL A 47 -0.44 15.13 4.41
N ASP A 48 0.32 15.51 3.39
CA ASP A 48 1.43 14.71 2.87
C ASP A 48 2.55 14.53 3.90
N GLY A 49 2.89 15.60 4.64
CA GLY A 49 3.85 15.57 5.74
C GLY A 49 3.45 14.58 6.84
N ALA A 50 2.18 14.55 7.23
CA ALA A 50 1.68 13.58 8.21
C ALA A 50 1.77 12.13 7.72
N VAL A 51 1.55 11.88 6.42
CA VAL A 51 1.76 10.56 5.80
C VAL A 51 3.24 10.20 5.83
N LEU A 52 4.13 11.12 5.45
CA LEU A 52 5.58 10.91 5.45
C LEU A 52 6.13 10.58 6.84
N GLU A 53 5.74 11.35 7.87
CA GLU A 53 6.19 11.11 9.24
C GLU A 53 5.77 9.72 9.74
N ALA A 54 4.55 9.27 9.44
CA ALA A 54 4.10 7.94 9.80
C ALA A 54 4.88 6.84 9.07
N LEU A 55 5.13 7.02 7.77
CA LEU A 55 5.92 6.07 7.00
C LEU A 55 7.37 5.98 7.50
N GLU A 56 8.00 7.11 7.83
CA GLU A 56 9.33 7.17 8.44
C GLU A 56 9.36 6.46 9.79
N ALA A 57 8.41 6.78 10.68
CA ALA A 57 8.31 6.17 12.01
C ALA A 57 8.10 4.65 11.95
N LEU A 58 7.51 4.14 10.88
CA LEU A 58 7.31 2.72 10.65
C LEU A 58 8.48 2.04 9.90
N GLY A 59 9.53 2.78 9.55
CA GLY A 59 10.66 2.28 8.79
C GLY A 59 10.29 1.89 7.35
N LEU A 60 9.33 2.61 6.76
CA LEU A 60 8.86 2.46 5.38
C LEU A 60 8.96 3.80 4.61
N PRO A 61 10.11 4.48 4.64
CA PRO A 61 10.22 5.85 4.13
C PRO A 61 9.90 5.95 2.64
N ARG A 62 9.06 6.93 2.28
CA ARG A 62 8.86 7.27 0.88
C ARG A 62 10.13 7.94 0.32
N GLY A 63 10.51 7.59 -0.90
CA GLY A 63 11.57 8.29 -1.63
C GLY A 63 11.18 9.71 -2.05
N PRO A 64 12.15 10.52 -2.51
CA PRO A 64 11.90 11.89 -2.97
C PRO A 64 11.08 11.93 -4.27
N ILE A 65 9.80 12.29 -4.19
CA ILE A 65 8.93 12.44 -5.37
C ILE A 65 9.24 13.74 -6.14
N ARG A 66 8.94 13.77 -7.45
CA ARG A 66 9.08 15.01 -8.25
C ARG A 66 8.09 16.09 -7.85
N GLY A 67 6.98 15.68 -7.27
CA GLY A 67 5.94 16.55 -6.77
C GLY A 67 4.65 15.78 -6.53
N LEU A 68 3.78 16.40 -5.75
CA LEU A 68 2.42 15.95 -5.52
C LEU A 68 1.48 16.94 -6.20
N LYS A 69 0.54 16.43 -7.00
CA LYS A 69 -0.40 17.24 -7.79
C LYS A 69 -1.83 16.82 -7.52
N LEU A 70 -2.72 17.80 -7.39
CA LEU A 70 -4.15 17.56 -7.54
C LEU A 70 -4.48 17.50 -9.04
N TRP A 71 -5.14 16.43 -9.44
CA TRP A 71 -5.57 16.18 -10.81
C TRP A 71 -7.02 16.66 -10.94
N PRO A 72 -7.28 17.72 -11.73
CA PRO A 72 -8.59 18.37 -11.76
C PRO A 72 -9.64 17.61 -12.57
N GLU A 73 -9.21 16.70 -13.46
CA GLU A 73 -10.12 15.94 -14.32
C GLU A 73 -10.63 14.67 -13.65
N PHE A 74 -11.75 14.15 -14.15
CA PHE A 74 -12.30 12.89 -13.63
C PHE A 74 -11.35 11.73 -13.91
N THR A 75 -11.12 10.93 -12.86
CA THR A 75 -10.32 9.72 -12.91
C THR A 75 -11.06 8.61 -12.18
N TRP A 76 -10.82 7.37 -12.60
CA TRP A 76 -11.35 6.17 -11.93
C TRP A 76 -10.51 5.74 -10.71
N TRP A 77 -9.40 6.44 -10.45
CA TRP A 77 -8.49 6.24 -9.33
C TRP A 77 -8.51 7.47 -8.41
N ASN A 78 -8.34 7.25 -7.10
CA ASN A 78 -8.21 8.31 -6.09
C ASN A 78 -6.80 8.91 -6.11
N GLY A 79 -5.79 8.06 -6.24
CA GLY A 79 -4.39 8.44 -6.35
C GLY A 79 -3.67 7.62 -7.41
N ARG A 80 -2.54 8.13 -7.88
CA ARG A 80 -1.64 7.42 -8.80
C ARG A 80 -0.20 7.90 -8.69
N LYS A 81 0.72 6.97 -8.49
CA LYS A 81 2.16 7.17 -8.73
C LYS A 81 2.48 7.02 -10.21
N HIS A 82 3.05 8.07 -10.79
CA HIS A 82 3.46 8.08 -12.19
C HIS A 82 4.88 7.50 -12.38
N PRO A 83 5.22 7.03 -13.59
CA PRO A 83 6.58 6.53 -13.89
C PRO A 83 7.68 7.54 -13.59
N ASP A 84 7.40 8.83 -13.75
CA ASP A 84 8.32 9.93 -13.46
C ASP A 84 8.47 10.25 -11.96
N CYS A 85 7.80 9.49 -11.08
CA CYS A 85 7.74 9.69 -9.64
C CYS A 85 7.02 10.97 -9.20
N THR A 86 6.10 11.48 -10.03
CA THR A 86 5.02 12.38 -9.56
C THR A 86 3.93 11.55 -8.88
N LEU A 87 3.35 12.05 -7.78
CA LEU A 87 2.09 11.54 -7.24
C LEU A 87 0.95 12.44 -7.68
N SER A 88 -0.11 11.86 -8.21
CA SER A 88 -1.36 12.59 -8.51
C SER A 88 -2.48 12.08 -7.63
N LEU A 89 -3.30 13.00 -7.15
CA LEU A 89 -4.51 12.72 -6.37
C LEU A 89 -5.69 13.38 -7.08
N SER A 90 -6.79 12.67 -7.24
CA SER A 90 -7.95 13.18 -7.95
C SER A 90 -8.70 14.21 -7.12
N GLU A 91 -8.80 15.45 -7.62
CA GLU A 91 -9.50 16.54 -6.94
C GLU A 91 -11.01 16.25 -6.89
N ILE A 92 -11.57 15.67 -7.96
CA ILE A 92 -12.99 15.28 -8.01
C ILE A 92 -13.29 14.17 -7.01
N GLN A 93 -12.47 13.11 -6.95
CA GLN A 93 -12.68 12.02 -5.99
C GLN A 93 -12.46 12.49 -4.54
N LEU A 94 -11.56 13.45 -4.31
CA LEU A 94 -11.37 14.07 -3.00
C LEU A 94 -12.63 14.83 -2.57
N ALA A 95 -13.16 15.69 -3.45
CA ALA A 95 -14.39 16.43 -3.19
C ALA A 95 -15.57 15.49 -2.91
N ASP A 96 -15.70 14.40 -3.68
CA ASP A 96 -16.71 13.38 -3.45
C ASP A 96 -16.52 12.67 -2.11
N ALA A 97 -15.29 12.27 -1.77
CA ALA A 97 -14.98 11.62 -0.49
C ALA A 97 -15.34 12.52 0.71
N VAL A 98 -15.07 13.83 0.64
CA VAL A 98 -15.50 14.80 1.65
C VAL A 98 -17.03 14.86 1.73
N ARG A 99 -17.70 14.96 0.58
CA ARG A 99 -19.18 15.05 0.50
C ARG A 99 -19.88 13.85 1.09
N ILE A 100 -19.41 12.63 0.81
CA ILE A 100 -20.04 11.38 1.30
C ILE A 100 -19.44 10.86 2.62
N ASN A 101 -18.57 11.64 3.26
CA ASN A 101 -17.88 11.26 4.50
C ASN A 101 -17.07 9.95 4.39
N ASN A 102 -16.36 9.78 3.26
CA ASN A 102 -15.47 8.65 2.99
C ASN A 102 -14.00 9.09 2.86
N VAL A 103 -13.60 10.08 3.66
CA VAL A 103 -12.27 10.70 3.62
C VAL A 103 -11.15 9.73 3.96
N ASP A 104 -11.43 8.74 4.81
CA ASP A 104 -10.45 7.72 5.23
C ASP A 104 -10.08 6.78 4.06
N ASN A 105 -11.00 6.45 3.16
CA ASN A 105 -10.67 5.72 1.92
C ASN A 105 -9.77 6.55 0.99
N PHE A 106 -10.01 7.86 0.91
CA PHE A 106 -9.16 8.73 0.11
C PHE A 106 -7.75 8.84 0.73
N PHE A 107 -7.68 9.02 2.04
CA PHE A 107 -6.44 9.03 2.81
C PHE A 107 -5.67 7.70 2.66
N SER A 108 -6.37 6.56 2.71
CA SER A 108 -5.79 5.23 2.41
C SER A 108 -5.13 5.19 1.04
N SER A 109 -5.73 5.80 0.02
CA SER A 109 -5.15 5.86 -1.32
C SER A 109 -3.87 6.70 -1.33
N TRP A 110 -3.82 7.78 -0.56
CA TRP A 110 -2.62 8.61 -0.40
C TRP A 110 -1.45 7.83 0.23
N VAL A 111 -1.73 7.03 1.27
CA VAL A 111 -0.75 6.13 1.89
C VAL A 111 -0.28 5.07 0.89
N HIS A 112 -1.20 4.44 0.15
CA HIS A 112 -0.89 3.44 -0.87
C HIS A 112 0.06 3.97 -1.94
N GLU A 113 -0.26 5.11 -2.55
CA GLU A 113 0.58 5.71 -3.58
C GLU A 113 1.93 6.19 -3.02
N SER A 114 1.97 6.56 -1.75
CA SER A 114 3.22 6.93 -1.08
C SER A 114 4.16 5.73 -0.92
N LEU A 115 3.64 4.54 -0.64
CA LEU A 115 4.45 3.31 -0.57
C LEU A 115 4.98 2.86 -1.94
N HIS A 116 4.26 3.14 -3.03
CA HIS A 116 4.74 2.93 -4.41
C HIS A 116 5.94 3.83 -4.76
N ALA A 117 6.10 4.96 -4.07
CA ALA A 117 7.19 5.91 -4.29
C ALA A 117 8.45 5.63 -3.44
N ARG A 118 8.71 4.38 -3.06
CA ARG A 118 9.93 3.98 -2.33
C ARG A 118 11.20 3.96 -3.20
N GLN A 119 12.36 4.04 -2.53
CA GLN A 119 13.68 3.84 -3.15
C GLN A 119 14.18 2.39 -3.03
N PRO A 120 15.02 1.93 -3.98
CA PRO A 120 15.36 2.59 -5.25
C PRO A 120 14.14 2.61 -6.20
N TYR A 121 14.09 3.60 -7.11
CA TYR A 121 13.00 3.63 -8.10
C TYR A 121 13.12 2.49 -9.10
N GLY A 122 11.99 1.86 -9.41
CA GLY A 122 11.89 0.85 -10.45
C GLY A 122 10.75 1.13 -11.41
N ASN A 123 10.77 0.42 -12.55
CA ASN A 123 9.71 0.50 -13.54
C ASN A 123 8.63 -0.53 -13.22
N THR A 124 7.52 -0.06 -12.67
CA THR A 124 6.39 -0.92 -12.29
C THR A 124 5.57 -1.41 -13.49
N LEU A 125 5.69 -0.79 -14.67
CA LEU A 125 4.76 -1.05 -15.79
C LEU A 125 4.80 -2.49 -16.30
N GLN A 126 5.99 -3.11 -16.34
CA GLN A 126 6.12 -4.47 -16.83
C GLN A 126 5.51 -5.47 -15.85
N GLU A 127 5.93 -5.42 -14.58
CA GLU A 127 5.38 -6.30 -13.55
C GLU A 127 3.88 -6.08 -13.39
N TYR A 128 3.41 -4.83 -13.43
CA TYR A 128 1.99 -4.52 -13.35
C TYR A 128 1.16 -5.13 -14.50
N ARG A 129 1.69 -5.15 -15.72
CA ARG A 129 0.96 -5.72 -16.88
C ARG A 129 0.90 -7.24 -16.85
N GLU A 130 1.98 -7.88 -16.44
CA GLU A 130 2.11 -9.34 -16.53
C GLU A 130 1.69 -10.04 -15.23
N TRP A 131 1.97 -9.43 -14.07
CA TRP A 131 1.73 -9.96 -12.73
C TRP A 131 1.34 -8.85 -11.73
N PRO A 132 0.20 -8.18 -11.95
CA PRO A 132 -0.21 -7.01 -11.17
C PRO A 132 -0.24 -7.24 -9.66
N GLY A 133 -0.46 -8.49 -9.23
CA GLY A 133 -0.65 -8.81 -7.82
C GLY A 133 0.59 -8.75 -6.94
N TYR A 134 1.80 -8.80 -7.48
CA TYR A 134 3.01 -8.78 -6.66
C TYR A 134 3.20 -7.41 -6.01
N GLU A 135 3.37 -6.37 -6.83
CA GLU A 135 3.56 -5.00 -6.36
C GLU A 135 2.29 -4.45 -5.68
N GLU A 136 1.13 -4.51 -6.32
CA GLU A 136 -0.10 -3.94 -5.74
C GLU A 136 -0.54 -4.67 -4.46
N GLY A 137 -0.38 -6.00 -4.42
CA GLY A 137 -0.69 -6.77 -3.22
C GLY A 137 0.23 -6.46 -2.05
N LEU A 138 1.53 -6.25 -2.33
CA LEU A 138 2.51 -5.85 -1.32
C LEU A 138 2.15 -4.48 -0.73
N VAL A 139 1.95 -3.50 -1.61
CA VAL A 139 1.66 -2.12 -1.21
C VAL A 139 0.32 -2.03 -0.49
N GLU A 140 -0.73 -2.66 -1.01
CA GLU A 140 -2.04 -2.70 -0.35
C GLU A 140 -1.96 -3.40 1.03
N ALA A 141 -1.25 -4.53 1.13
CA ALA A 141 -1.15 -5.25 2.40
C ALA A 141 -0.40 -4.44 3.47
N LEU A 142 0.58 -3.63 3.08
CA LEU A 142 1.26 -2.66 3.96
C LEU A 142 0.34 -1.50 4.32
N THR A 143 -0.35 -0.90 3.35
CA THR A 143 -1.33 0.16 3.56
C THR A 143 -2.36 -0.24 4.62
N GLN A 144 -2.98 -1.42 4.47
CA GLN A 144 -3.98 -1.92 5.41
C GLN A 144 -3.43 -2.04 6.84
N ARG A 145 -2.20 -2.52 7.00
CA ARG A 145 -1.58 -2.66 8.32
C ARG A 145 -1.26 -1.31 8.95
N ILE A 146 -0.72 -0.37 8.16
CA ILE A 146 -0.43 1.00 8.61
C ILE A 146 -1.72 1.67 9.09
N LEU A 147 -2.81 1.53 8.33
CA LEU A 147 -4.11 2.09 8.69
C LEU A 147 -4.68 1.47 9.97
N ILE A 148 -4.61 0.14 10.12
CA ILE A 148 -5.04 -0.56 11.34
C ILE A 148 -4.25 -0.07 12.57
N VAL A 149 -2.93 -0.01 12.48
CA VAL A 149 -2.08 0.52 13.56
C VAL A 149 -2.35 2.00 13.80
N GLY A 150 -2.75 2.72 12.75
CA GLY A 150 -3.19 4.10 12.80
C GLY A 150 -4.65 4.29 13.26
N GLY A 151 -5.32 3.26 13.78
CA GLY A 151 -6.70 3.37 14.30
C GLY A 151 -7.78 3.52 13.22
N MET A 152 -7.43 3.36 11.93
CA MET A 152 -8.35 3.39 10.81
C MET A 152 -8.74 1.96 10.41
N SER A 153 -9.78 1.44 11.04
CA SER A 153 -10.33 0.11 10.74
C SER A 153 -11.54 0.18 9.81
N GLY A 154 -11.80 -0.88 9.04
CA GLY A 154 -13.01 -0.99 8.20
C GLY A 154 -12.88 -0.39 6.79
N ILE A 155 -11.71 0.16 6.46
CA ILE A 155 -11.35 0.52 5.08
C ILE A 155 -11.20 -0.77 4.29
N ARG A 156 -11.98 -0.92 3.21
CA ARG A 156 -11.84 -2.07 2.32
C ARG A 156 -10.60 -1.85 1.44
N PRO A 157 -9.70 -2.84 1.31
CA PRO A 157 -8.58 -2.72 0.39
C PRO A 157 -9.07 -2.56 -1.05
N SER A 158 -8.28 -1.85 -1.87
CA SER A 158 -8.54 -1.75 -3.31
C SER A 158 -8.21 -3.06 -4.02
N PHE A 159 -7.22 -3.80 -3.48
CA PHE A 159 -6.72 -5.07 -4.04
C PHE A 159 -6.92 -6.28 -3.09
N PRO A 160 -8.15 -6.56 -2.61
CA PRO A 160 -8.42 -7.61 -1.62
C PRO A 160 -7.91 -9.00 -2.03
N TYR A 161 -7.96 -9.30 -3.34
CA TYR A 161 -7.51 -10.58 -3.85
C TYR A 161 -6.02 -10.82 -3.60
N TYR A 162 -5.19 -9.82 -3.88
CA TYR A 162 -3.74 -9.94 -3.75
C TYR A 162 -3.30 -9.92 -2.29
N VAL A 163 -3.94 -9.10 -1.44
CA VAL A 163 -3.72 -9.13 0.01
C VAL A 163 -4.01 -10.53 0.56
N THR A 164 -5.15 -11.11 0.17
CA THR A 164 -5.52 -12.48 0.60
C THR A 164 -4.50 -13.52 0.12
N ALA A 165 -3.97 -13.38 -1.10
CA ALA A 165 -2.93 -14.28 -1.60
C ALA A 165 -1.66 -14.22 -0.73
N TYR A 166 -1.18 -13.02 -0.38
CA TYR A 166 -0.05 -12.86 0.54
C TYR A 166 -0.28 -13.51 1.90
N GLU A 167 -1.48 -13.35 2.49
CA GLU A 167 -1.85 -14.00 3.76
C GLU A 167 -1.86 -15.52 3.68
N ILE A 168 -2.37 -16.08 2.58
CA ILE A 168 -2.40 -17.52 2.37
C ILE A 168 -0.98 -18.05 2.18
N PHE A 169 -0.13 -17.37 1.40
CA PHE A 169 1.28 -17.76 1.28
C PHE A 169 2.01 -17.70 2.62
N SER A 170 1.83 -16.64 3.39
CA SER A 170 2.41 -16.51 4.74
C SER A 170 2.03 -17.69 5.63
N THR A 171 0.73 -18.01 5.72
CA THR A 171 0.24 -19.16 6.50
C THR A 171 0.78 -20.49 5.97
N ALA A 172 0.66 -20.73 4.66
CA ALA A 172 1.04 -21.98 4.02
C ALA A 172 2.54 -22.26 4.08
N THR A 173 3.36 -21.21 4.12
CA THR A 173 4.81 -21.31 4.11
C THR A 173 5.45 -21.09 5.48
N GLU A 174 4.65 -20.76 6.49
CA GLU A 174 5.07 -20.43 7.85
C GLU A 174 6.10 -19.28 7.90
N VAL A 175 5.90 -18.29 7.04
CA VAL A 175 6.67 -17.06 7.03
C VAL A 175 5.80 -15.95 7.59
N ASP A 176 6.29 -15.23 8.60
CA ASP A 176 5.59 -14.07 9.15
C ASP A 176 5.31 -13.03 8.06
N LEU A 177 4.04 -12.64 7.93
CA LEU A 177 3.60 -11.78 6.84
C LEU A 177 4.24 -10.39 6.93
N ASP A 178 4.35 -9.81 8.12
CA ASP A 178 4.92 -8.47 8.30
C ASP A 178 6.41 -8.46 7.93
N VAL A 179 7.16 -9.50 8.33
CA VAL A 179 8.55 -9.68 7.94
C VAL A 179 8.67 -9.84 6.41
N LEU A 180 7.84 -10.68 5.80
CA LEU A 180 7.83 -10.86 4.35
C LEU A 180 7.61 -9.53 3.61
N LEU A 181 6.53 -8.82 3.95
CA LEU A 181 6.15 -7.58 3.28
C LEU A 181 7.26 -6.53 3.42
N ARG A 182 7.84 -6.37 4.61
CA ARG A 182 8.95 -5.43 4.82
C ARG A 182 10.17 -5.78 4.00
N VAL A 183 10.57 -7.05 3.95
CA VAL A 183 11.75 -7.47 3.15
C VAL A 183 11.50 -7.26 1.66
N LEU A 184 10.30 -7.59 1.16
CA LEU A 184 9.93 -7.35 -0.23
C LEU A 184 9.88 -5.85 -0.56
N TRP A 185 9.39 -5.02 0.37
CA TRP A 185 9.32 -3.57 0.19
C TRP A 185 10.71 -2.92 0.07
N THR A 186 11.77 -3.49 0.65
CA THR A 186 13.14 -2.96 0.42
C THR A 186 13.63 -3.07 -1.04
N ARG A 187 12.85 -3.73 -1.91
CA ARG A 187 13.17 -3.95 -3.32
C ARG A 187 12.53 -2.85 -4.16
N PRO A 188 13.20 -2.40 -5.25
CA PRO A 188 12.63 -1.41 -6.15
C PRO A 188 11.22 -1.79 -6.61
N ALA A 189 10.35 -0.80 -6.76
CA ALA A 189 8.99 -1.01 -7.24
C ALA A 189 9.00 -1.69 -8.64
N GLY A 190 8.21 -2.76 -8.81
CA GLY A 190 8.18 -3.56 -10.03
C GLY A 190 9.24 -4.66 -10.12
N HIS A 191 9.95 -4.94 -9.03
CA HIS A 191 10.89 -6.07 -8.92
C HIS A 191 10.46 -7.10 -7.85
N VAL A 192 9.26 -6.96 -7.28
CA VAL A 192 8.78 -7.81 -6.19
C VAL A 192 8.64 -9.24 -6.67
N ARG A 193 8.12 -9.46 -7.88
CA ARG A 193 8.01 -10.80 -8.46
C ARG A 193 9.36 -11.49 -8.56
N GLN A 194 10.37 -10.79 -9.09
CA GLN A 194 11.68 -11.37 -9.40
C GLN A 194 12.35 -11.98 -8.16
N VAL A 195 12.12 -11.36 -7.00
CA VAL A 195 12.76 -11.73 -5.73
C VAL A 195 11.83 -12.50 -4.81
N TYR A 196 10.54 -12.65 -5.13
CA TYR A 196 9.53 -13.21 -4.24
C TYR A 196 9.89 -14.60 -3.71
N ALA A 197 10.11 -15.57 -4.61
CA ALA A 197 10.37 -16.95 -4.21
C ALA A 197 11.69 -17.08 -3.44
N THR A 198 12.74 -16.37 -3.88
CA THR A 198 14.04 -16.38 -3.18
C THR A 198 13.97 -15.75 -1.79
N THR A 199 13.22 -14.65 -1.64
CA THR A 199 13.01 -13.97 -0.36
C THR A 199 12.29 -14.90 0.62
N MET A 200 11.20 -15.51 0.20
CA MET A 200 10.41 -16.39 1.04
C MET A 200 11.15 -17.69 1.41
N ASN A 201 11.89 -18.29 0.47
CA ASN A 201 12.75 -19.44 0.79
C ASN A 201 13.89 -19.05 1.74
N GLY A 202 14.46 -17.84 1.62
CA GLY A 202 15.43 -17.32 2.57
C GLY A 202 14.86 -17.18 3.99
N LEU A 203 13.67 -16.60 4.13
CA LEU A 203 12.97 -16.46 5.41
C LEU A 203 12.60 -17.83 6.01
N ARG A 204 12.17 -18.78 5.19
CA ARG A 204 11.93 -20.17 5.62
C ARG A 204 13.20 -20.82 6.17
N ALA A 205 14.32 -20.68 5.47
CA ALA A 205 15.59 -21.26 5.89
C ALA A 205 16.06 -20.70 7.24
N GLN A 206 15.84 -19.40 7.50
CA GLN A 206 16.12 -18.78 8.80
C GLN A 206 15.30 -19.40 9.94
N ASN A 207 14.12 -19.96 9.63
CA ASN A 207 13.25 -20.67 10.58
C ASN A 207 13.46 -22.21 10.55
N GLY A 208 14.54 -22.71 9.94
CA GLY A 208 14.83 -24.14 9.85
C GLY A 208 13.89 -24.93 8.94
N ARG A 209 13.14 -24.24 8.06
CA ARG A 209 12.23 -24.87 7.09
C ARG A 209 12.94 -25.05 5.74
N PRO A 210 12.72 -26.19 5.04
CA PRO A 210 13.29 -26.39 3.70
C PRO A 210 12.67 -25.45 2.68
N GLY A 211 13.41 -25.14 1.62
CA GLY A 211 12.92 -24.37 0.48
C GLY A 211 11.79 -25.08 -0.28
N LEU A 212 11.00 -24.31 -1.03
CA LEU A 212 9.94 -24.80 -1.90
C LEU A 212 10.28 -24.44 -3.36
N ASP A 213 10.55 -25.46 -4.17
CA ASP A 213 10.99 -25.28 -5.57
C ASP A 213 9.93 -24.65 -6.47
N ARG A 214 8.65 -24.93 -6.18
CA ARG A 214 7.50 -24.47 -6.98
C ARG A 214 6.89 -23.15 -6.51
N LEU A 215 7.56 -22.45 -5.60
CA LEU A 215 7.01 -21.25 -4.98
C LEU A 215 6.77 -20.11 -5.98
N GLN A 216 7.69 -19.91 -6.93
CA GLN A 216 7.50 -18.90 -7.98
C GLN A 216 6.30 -19.22 -8.87
N LEU A 217 6.13 -20.50 -9.23
CA LEU A 217 5.00 -20.96 -10.04
C LEU A 217 3.67 -20.75 -9.32
N ALA A 218 3.61 -21.10 -8.03
CA ALA A 218 2.43 -20.86 -7.20
C ALA A 218 2.12 -19.36 -7.11
N GLY A 219 3.13 -18.52 -6.87
CA GLY A 219 3.00 -17.06 -6.84
C GLY A 219 2.48 -16.50 -8.16
N ASP A 220 3.05 -16.92 -9.28
CA ASP A 220 2.61 -16.46 -10.61
C ASP A 220 1.15 -16.82 -10.89
N LEU A 221 0.70 -18.01 -10.48
CA LEU A 221 -0.70 -18.39 -10.62
C LEU A 221 -1.64 -17.53 -9.76
N ALA A 222 -1.22 -17.16 -8.55
CA ALA A 222 -2.01 -16.33 -7.66
C ALA A 222 -1.99 -14.85 -8.08
N PHE A 223 -0.85 -14.29 -8.48
CA PHE A 223 -0.68 -12.85 -8.68
C PHE A 223 -0.84 -12.39 -10.15
N ARG A 224 -0.93 -13.30 -11.11
CA ARG A 224 -1.19 -12.98 -12.52
C ARG A 224 -2.65 -12.62 -12.81
N ILE A 225 -3.58 -13.14 -12.01
CA ILE A 225 -4.99 -13.07 -12.34
C ILE A 225 -5.51 -11.64 -12.12
N GLY A 226 -6.09 -11.03 -13.16
CA GLY A 226 -6.78 -9.72 -13.11
C GLY A 226 -8.08 -9.71 -12.30
N ARG A 227 -8.03 -10.26 -11.08
CA ARG A 227 -9.14 -10.33 -10.11
C ARG A 227 -8.91 -9.40 -8.92
N ALA A 228 -8.10 -8.35 -9.11
CA ALA A 228 -7.74 -7.35 -8.10
C ALA A 228 -8.84 -7.06 -7.06
N ASN A 229 -10.04 -6.73 -7.55
CA ASN A 229 -11.17 -6.26 -6.73
C ASN A 229 -12.03 -7.40 -6.13
N ASN A 230 -11.81 -8.65 -6.53
CA ASN A 230 -12.59 -9.79 -6.05
C ASN A 230 -12.12 -10.21 -4.66
N VAL A 231 -13.04 -10.60 -3.78
CA VAL A 231 -12.69 -11.30 -2.54
C VAL A 231 -12.64 -12.80 -2.88
N PRO A 232 -11.47 -13.46 -2.87
CA PRO A 232 -11.39 -14.87 -3.21
C PRO A 232 -12.02 -15.73 -2.12
N ASP A 233 -12.59 -16.86 -2.51
CA ASP A 233 -12.83 -17.95 -1.57
C ASP A 233 -11.48 -18.46 -1.03
N ARG A 234 -11.25 -18.25 0.27
CA ARG A 234 -9.95 -18.56 0.91
C ARG A 234 -9.62 -20.05 0.82
N GLY A 235 -10.62 -20.92 0.94
CA GLY A 235 -10.45 -22.37 0.84
C GLY A 235 -9.94 -22.79 -0.54
N SER A 236 -10.58 -22.31 -1.60
CA SER A 236 -10.21 -22.59 -2.99
C SER A 236 -8.83 -22.05 -3.34
N MET A 237 -8.49 -20.83 -2.91
CA MET A 237 -7.16 -20.25 -3.14
C MET A 237 -6.07 -21.00 -2.36
N THR A 238 -6.34 -21.40 -1.11
CA THR A 238 -5.42 -22.24 -0.32
C THR A 238 -5.20 -23.59 -0.99
N ALA A 239 -6.25 -24.26 -1.43
CA ALA A 239 -6.15 -25.53 -2.14
C ALA A 239 -5.34 -25.41 -3.44
N LEU A 240 -5.56 -24.33 -4.21
CA LEU A 240 -4.79 -24.04 -5.42
C LEU A 240 -3.29 -23.87 -5.11
N ILE A 241 -2.95 -23.02 -4.14
CA ILE A 241 -1.56 -22.75 -3.75
C ILE A 241 -0.89 -24.04 -3.26
N MET A 242 -1.52 -24.75 -2.32
CA MET A 242 -0.97 -25.97 -1.74
C MET A 242 -0.80 -27.11 -2.76
N ARG A 243 -1.67 -27.18 -3.77
CA ARG A 243 -1.53 -28.16 -4.87
C ARG A 243 -0.26 -27.93 -5.69
N VAL A 244 0.15 -26.67 -5.86
CA VAL A 244 1.33 -26.30 -6.65
C VAL A 244 2.61 -26.37 -5.83
N LEU A 245 2.54 -26.09 -4.53
CA LEU A 245 3.71 -26.16 -3.64
C LEU A 245 4.20 -27.60 -3.35
N ARG A 246 3.33 -28.60 -3.53
CA ARG A 246 3.67 -30.03 -3.47
C ARG A 246 4.36 -30.49 -4.76
#